data_AF-A0A8T7F8Y4-F1
#
_entry.id   AF-A0A8T7F8Y4-F1
#
_cell.length_a   1.000
_cell.length_b   1.000
_cell.length_c   1.000
_cell.angle_alpha   90.00
_cell.angle_beta   90.00
_cell.angle_gamma   90.00
#
_symmetry.space_group_name_H-M   'P 1'
#
loop_
_entity.id
_entity.type
_entity.pdbx_description
1 polymer ?
#
loop_
_entity_poly.entity_id
_entity_poly.type
_entity_poly.pdbx_seq_one_letter_code
_entity_poly.pdbx_strand_id
1 'polypeptide(L)'
;MPISEDRLYADGNAYILVAAHQTVRHALYEWSRGATRWGTPREWWWLVIEHEGSRFAAIPFEQLRDLLNQSEITMDTCLADLPEALQQADSWQLNPGVIHSRIVDKSTITTAAALQQAEESPGQLLVVTTQGQCVGIISKRSRSFAMATLSLLKMIEEDAKKQSSATVSADSKVIPEQDSKKN
;
A
#
# COMPACT_ATOMS: atom_id res chain seq x y z
N MET A 1 -6.91 17.59 24.47
CA MET A 1 -6.94 16.13 24.64
C MET A 1 -6.05 15.49 23.59
N PRO A 2 -5.35 14.39 23.92
CA PRO A 2 -4.58 13.61 22.94
C PRO A 2 -5.47 13.11 21.79
N ILE A 3 -4.86 12.63 20.71
CA ILE A 3 -5.62 12.08 19.58
C ILE A 3 -6.49 10.91 20.07
N SER A 4 -7.81 11.00 19.84
CA SER A 4 -8.75 9.96 20.24
C SER A 4 -8.68 8.73 19.32
N GLU A 5 -9.00 7.57 19.88
CA GLU A 5 -9.07 6.32 19.12
C GLU A 5 -10.15 6.36 18.04
N ASP A 6 -11.33 6.89 18.35
CA ASP A 6 -12.40 7.11 17.38
C ASP A 6 -11.93 7.89 16.16
N ARG A 7 -11.00 8.85 16.37
CA ARG A 7 -10.44 9.59 15.25
C ARG A 7 -9.51 8.72 14.42
N LEU A 8 -8.63 7.93 15.04
CA LEU A 8 -7.73 7.03 14.31
C LEU A 8 -8.48 5.94 13.54
N TYR A 9 -9.64 5.50 14.06
CA TYR A 9 -10.46 4.45 13.45
C TYR A 9 -11.53 4.95 12.47
N ALA A 10 -11.60 6.26 12.22
CA ALA A 10 -12.50 6.82 11.22
C ALA A 10 -12.20 6.23 9.83
N ASP A 11 -13.24 6.02 9.01
CA ASP A 11 -13.10 5.35 7.70
C ASP A 11 -12.09 6.03 6.77
N GLY A 12 -11.98 7.36 6.83
CA GLY A 12 -11.01 8.12 6.06
C GLY A 12 -9.55 7.86 6.44
N ASN A 13 -9.31 7.21 7.57
CA ASN A 13 -8.01 6.87 8.11
C ASN A 13 -7.72 5.37 7.97
N ALA A 14 -8.51 4.61 7.21
CA ALA A 14 -8.26 3.19 7.00
C ALA A 14 -6.94 2.98 6.24
N TYR A 15 -6.02 2.23 6.85
CA TYR A 15 -4.70 1.94 6.29
C TYR A 15 -4.28 0.50 6.54
N ILE A 16 -3.37 0.01 5.71
CA ILE A 16 -2.53 -1.14 6.03
C ILE A 16 -1.09 -0.68 6.24
N LEU A 17 -0.37 -1.35 7.14
CA LEU A 17 1.05 -1.10 7.41
C LEU A 17 1.87 -2.26 6.86
N VAL A 18 2.86 -1.96 6.03
CA VAL A 18 3.74 -2.96 5.42
C VAL A 18 5.19 -2.48 5.47
N ALA A 19 6.13 -3.37 5.71
CA ALA A 19 7.55 -3.03 5.74
C ALA A 19 8.09 -2.73 4.32
N ALA A 20 9.01 -1.78 4.20
CA ALA A 20 9.54 -1.30 2.93
C ALA A 20 10.26 -2.37 2.09
N HIS A 21 10.79 -3.42 2.71
CA HIS A 21 11.46 -4.54 2.02
C HIS A 21 10.48 -5.55 1.39
N GLN A 22 9.18 -5.41 1.64
CA GLN A 22 8.15 -6.24 1.03
C GLN A 22 7.83 -5.76 -0.40
N THR A 23 7.10 -6.58 -1.15
CA THR A 23 6.72 -6.25 -2.53
C THR A 23 5.31 -5.65 -2.64
N VAL A 24 5.02 -5.04 -3.79
CA VAL A 24 3.66 -4.59 -4.13
C VAL A 24 2.65 -5.74 -4.05
N ARG A 25 3.02 -6.94 -4.50
CA ARG A 25 2.21 -8.16 -4.40
C ARG A 25 1.82 -8.45 -2.96
N HIS A 26 2.78 -8.41 -2.04
CA HIS A 26 2.52 -8.65 -0.62
C HIS A 26 1.55 -7.60 -0.05
N ALA A 27 1.75 -6.32 -0.35
CA ALA A 27 0.85 -5.25 0.09
C ALA A 27 -0.59 -5.44 -0.43
N LEU A 28 -0.75 -5.80 -1.72
CA LEU A 28 -2.07 -6.06 -2.31
C LEU A 28 -2.73 -7.33 -1.76
N TYR A 29 -1.93 -8.35 -1.43
CA TYR A 29 -2.42 -9.54 -0.76
C TYR A 29 -2.95 -9.21 0.65
N GLU A 30 -2.20 -8.47 1.46
CA GLU A 30 -2.64 -8.01 2.78
C GLU A 30 -3.88 -7.11 2.69
N TRP A 31 -3.93 -6.22 1.70
CA TRP A 31 -5.11 -5.41 1.40
C TRP A 31 -6.35 -6.27 1.14
N SER A 32 -6.22 -7.30 0.29
CA SER A 32 -7.33 -8.21 -0.06
C SER A 32 -7.83 -9.02 1.14
N ARG A 33 -6.93 -9.45 2.04
CA ARG A 33 -7.29 -10.21 3.25
C ARG A 33 -7.90 -9.33 4.31
N GLY A 34 -7.36 -8.13 4.51
CA GLY A 34 -7.81 -7.19 5.52
C GLY A 34 -9.26 -6.75 5.32
N ALA A 35 -9.74 -6.71 4.06
CA ALA A 35 -11.13 -6.39 3.73
C ALA A 35 -12.13 -7.40 4.37
N THR A 36 -11.67 -8.52 4.92
CA THR A 36 -12.54 -9.53 5.55
C THR A 36 -12.34 -9.67 7.07
N ARG A 37 -11.32 -9.05 7.67
CA ARG A 37 -10.90 -9.31 9.06
C ARG A 37 -11.86 -8.78 10.13
N TRP A 38 -12.71 -7.80 9.81
CA TRP A 38 -13.62 -7.14 10.76
C TRP A 38 -15.11 -7.38 10.48
N GLY A 39 -15.45 -8.39 9.66
CA GLY A 39 -16.84 -8.74 9.35
C GLY A 39 -17.59 -7.72 8.47
N THR A 40 -16.98 -6.57 8.19
CA THR A 40 -17.39 -5.61 7.17
C THR A 40 -16.25 -5.42 6.17
N PRO A 41 -16.55 -5.28 4.86
CA PRO A 41 -15.57 -4.86 3.87
C PRO A 41 -15.04 -3.47 4.24
N ARG A 42 -13.94 -3.42 5.01
CA ARG A 42 -13.19 -2.18 5.21
C ARG A 42 -12.43 -1.90 3.94
N GLU A 43 -12.81 -0.83 3.27
CA GLU A 43 -12.12 -0.34 2.09
C GLU A 43 -10.87 0.39 2.54
N TRP A 44 -9.76 -0.34 2.68
CA TRP A 44 -8.47 0.26 3.01
C TRP A 44 -8.09 1.28 1.96
N TRP A 45 -7.72 2.47 2.44
CA TRP A 45 -7.40 3.60 1.58
C TRP A 45 -5.90 3.71 1.40
N TRP A 46 -5.17 3.70 2.50
CA TRP A 46 -3.74 4.00 2.52
C TRP A 46 -2.92 2.73 2.67
N LEU A 47 -1.88 2.61 1.86
CA LEU A 47 -0.73 1.78 2.16
C LEU A 47 0.28 2.66 2.90
N VAL A 48 0.54 2.36 4.16
CA VAL A 48 1.64 2.95 4.93
C VAL A 48 2.82 2.00 4.86
N ILE A 49 3.97 2.53 4.46
CA ILE A 49 5.21 1.81 4.24
C ILE A 49 6.17 2.18 5.38
N GLU A 50 6.57 1.19 6.17
CA GLU A 50 7.53 1.36 7.26
C GLU A 50 8.95 1.12 6.76
N HIS A 51 9.78 2.16 6.82
CA HIS A 51 11.21 2.10 6.57
C HIS A 51 11.99 1.99 7.88
N GLU A 52 13.26 1.60 7.77
CA GLU A 52 14.16 1.58 8.92
C GLU A 52 14.28 2.96 9.59
N GLY A 53 14.39 2.94 10.92
CA GLY A 53 14.55 4.13 11.75
C GLY A 53 13.24 4.89 12.00
N SER A 54 12.10 4.20 12.08
CA SER A 54 10.78 4.82 12.33
C SER A 54 10.41 5.89 11.30
N ARG A 55 10.80 5.67 10.04
CA ARG A 55 10.42 6.53 8.91
C ARG A 55 9.25 5.88 8.19
N PHE A 56 8.30 6.70 7.77
CA PHE A 56 7.09 6.21 7.11
C PHE A 56 6.86 6.95 5.79
N ALA A 57 6.58 6.18 4.76
CA ALA A 57 6.01 6.68 3.52
C ALA A 57 4.55 6.20 3.42
N ALA A 58 3.76 6.84 2.57
CA ALA A 58 2.40 6.41 2.34
C ALA A 58 1.97 6.66 0.90
N ILE A 59 1.11 5.78 0.39
CA ILE A 59 0.52 5.90 -0.93
C ILE A 59 -0.95 5.48 -0.86
N PRO A 60 -1.89 6.24 -1.45
CA PRO A 60 -3.25 5.75 -1.64
C PRO A 60 -3.25 4.55 -2.60
N PHE A 61 -4.06 3.54 -2.35
CA PHE A 61 -4.20 2.39 -3.26
C PHE A 61 -4.59 2.79 -4.69
N GLU A 62 -5.24 3.95 -4.87
CA GLU A 62 -5.58 4.48 -6.20
C GLU A 62 -4.32 4.82 -7.00
N GLN A 63 -3.36 5.48 -6.35
CA GLN A 63 -2.10 5.83 -6.98
C GLN A 63 -1.22 4.60 -7.17
N LEU A 64 -1.28 3.62 -6.27
CA LEU A 64 -0.59 2.34 -6.48
C LEU A 64 -1.13 1.59 -7.71
N ARG A 65 -2.45 1.59 -7.91
CA ARG A 65 -3.08 1.08 -9.16
C ARG A 65 -2.56 1.85 -10.37
N ASP A 66 -2.52 3.17 -10.30
CA ASP A 66 -2.09 4.00 -11.42
C ASP A 66 -0.61 3.75 -11.77
N LEU A 67 0.24 3.54 -10.77
CA LEU A 67 1.64 3.13 -10.96
C LEU A 67 1.76 1.77 -11.64
N LEU A 68 0.97 0.78 -11.22
CA LEU A 68 0.94 -0.55 -11.85
C LEU A 68 0.49 -0.50 -13.32
N ASN A 69 -0.29 0.51 -13.70
CA ASN A 69 -0.69 0.73 -15.09
C ASN A 69 0.38 1.41 -15.94
N GLN A 70 1.40 2.05 -15.34
CA GLN A 70 2.43 2.85 -16.03
C GLN A 70 3.70 2.06 -16.41
N SER A 71 3.65 0.72 -16.35
CA SER A 71 4.63 -0.24 -16.91
C SER A 71 6.01 -0.38 -16.24
N GLU A 72 6.51 0.60 -15.48
CA GLU A 72 7.79 0.45 -14.77
C GLU A 72 7.66 -0.25 -13.39
N ILE A 73 6.46 -0.20 -12.80
CA ILE A 73 6.15 -0.85 -11.52
C ILE A 73 5.41 -2.15 -11.77
N THR A 74 5.85 -3.21 -11.08
CA THR A 74 5.27 -4.55 -11.19
C THR A 74 4.86 -5.06 -9.81
N MET A 75 4.19 -6.22 -9.79
CA MET A 75 3.83 -6.91 -8.55
C MET A 75 5.08 -7.27 -7.71
N ASP A 76 6.22 -7.48 -8.35
CA ASP A 76 7.46 -7.88 -7.67
C ASP A 76 8.36 -6.70 -7.30
N THR A 77 7.96 -5.48 -7.64
CA THR A 77 8.67 -4.27 -7.23
C THR A 77 8.64 -4.15 -5.69
N CYS A 78 9.82 -3.88 -5.11
CA CYS A 78 9.95 -3.61 -3.68
C CYS A 78 9.25 -2.30 -3.32
N LEU A 79 8.58 -2.24 -2.18
CA LEU A 79 7.89 -1.03 -1.73
C LEU A 79 8.84 0.15 -1.50
N ALA A 80 10.09 -0.14 -1.13
CA ALA A 80 11.16 0.85 -1.00
C ALA A 80 11.55 1.52 -2.34
N ASP A 81 11.28 0.86 -3.47
CA ASP A 81 11.66 1.30 -4.81
C ASP A 81 10.51 2.01 -5.54
N LEU A 82 9.37 2.22 -4.88
CA LEU A 82 8.27 2.98 -5.46
C LEU A 82 8.68 4.45 -5.68
N PRO A 83 8.30 5.06 -6.82
CA PRO A 83 8.68 6.42 -7.13
C PRO A 83 8.03 7.40 -6.15
N GLU A 84 8.75 8.44 -5.78
CA GLU A 84 8.21 9.50 -4.93
C GLU A 84 7.15 10.32 -5.68
N ALA A 85 6.11 10.76 -4.97
CA ALA A 85 5.11 11.67 -5.51
C ALA A 85 5.75 13.04 -5.73
N LEU A 86 6.21 13.30 -6.97
CA LEU A 86 6.74 14.59 -7.35
C LEU A 86 5.60 15.58 -7.58
N GLN A 87 5.71 16.76 -6.97
CA GLN A 87 4.89 17.91 -7.27
C GLN A 87 5.37 18.47 -8.62
N GLN A 88 4.52 18.39 -9.64
CA GLN A 88 4.88 18.99 -10.94
C GLN A 88 4.93 20.51 -10.79
N ALA A 89 5.99 21.14 -11.28
CA ALA A 89 6.21 22.59 -11.15
C ALA A 89 5.06 23.44 -11.73
N ASP A 90 4.35 22.90 -12.73
CA ASP A 90 3.31 23.61 -13.48
C ASP A 90 1.89 23.06 -13.24
N SER A 91 1.70 22.11 -12.32
CA SER A 91 0.38 21.56 -12.02
C SER A 91 0.17 21.36 -10.51
N TRP A 92 -1.04 21.66 -10.04
CA TRP A 92 -1.46 21.33 -8.67
C TRP A 92 -1.71 19.82 -8.48
N GLN A 93 -1.36 18.98 -9.46
CA GLN A 93 -1.54 17.54 -9.42
C GLN A 93 -0.22 16.85 -9.03
N LEU A 94 -0.28 16.03 -7.99
CA LEU A 94 0.82 15.14 -7.62
C LEU A 94 0.86 13.98 -8.62
N ASN A 95 2.03 13.69 -9.18
CA ASN A 95 2.24 12.42 -9.89
C ASN A 95 1.94 11.25 -8.94
N PRO A 96 1.43 10.11 -9.44
CA PRO A 96 1.31 8.89 -8.64
C PRO A 96 2.67 8.53 -8.03
N GLY A 97 2.70 8.28 -6.72
CA GLY A 97 3.95 8.01 -6.03
C GLY A 97 3.79 7.94 -4.51
N VAL A 98 4.86 7.54 -3.83
CA VAL A 98 4.93 7.50 -2.37
C VAL A 98 5.15 8.89 -1.79
N ILE A 99 4.53 9.14 -0.65
CA ILE A 99 4.58 10.41 0.06
C ILE A 99 5.30 10.18 1.38
N HIS A 100 6.45 10.84 1.57
CA HIS A 100 7.14 10.85 2.86
C HIS A 100 6.27 11.57 3.88
N SER A 101 5.73 10.78 4.81
CA SER A 101 4.67 11.23 5.69
C SER A 101 5.26 11.94 6.89
N ARG A 102 4.64 13.07 7.28
CA ARG A 102 5.00 13.73 8.52
C ARG A 102 4.50 12.88 9.70
N ILE A 103 5.36 12.74 10.70
CA ILE A 103 5.13 11.87 11.85
C ILE A 103 4.86 12.73 13.09
N VAL A 104 3.87 12.32 13.88
CA VAL A 104 3.57 12.93 15.18
C VAL A 104 3.42 11.85 16.24
N ASP A 105 3.90 12.11 17.47
CA ASP A 105 3.64 11.23 18.59
C ASP A 105 2.24 11.53 19.18
N LYS A 106 1.45 10.49 19.44
CA LYS A 106 0.07 10.57 19.94
C LYS A 106 -0.02 11.37 21.25
N SER A 107 1.02 11.27 22.09
CA SER A 107 1.05 11.91 23.41
C SER A 107 1.41 13.39 23.37
N THR A 108 2.04 13.86 22.28
CA THR A 108 2.60 15.21 22.19
C THR A 108 1.69 16.21 21.48
N ILE A 109 0.60 15.76 20.86
CA ILE A 109 -0.27 16.61 20.05
C ILE A 109 -1.75 16.40 20.36
N THR A 110 -2.52 17.48 20.25
CA THR A 110 -3.98 17.41 20.38
C THR A 110 -4.64 17.02 19.07
N THR A 111 -5.84 16.46 19.11
CA THR A 111 -6.61 16.12 17.89
C THR A 111 -6.76 17.32 16.94
N ALA A 112 -7.08 18.51 17.46
CA ALA A 112 -7.27 19.71 16.64
C ALA A 112 -5.97 20.13 15.94
N ALA A 113 -4.85 20.16 16.69
CA ALA A 113 -3.54 20.48 16.11
C ALA A 113 -3.08 19.43 15.10
N ALA A 114 -3.35 18.14 15.35
CA ALA A 114 -3.05 17.08 14.41
C ALA A 114 -3.87 17.20 13.11
N LEU A 115 -5.14 17.62 13.19
CA LEU A 115 -5.95 17.85 11.99
C LEU A 115 -5.43 19.00 11.14
N GLN A 116 -5.01 20.10 11.77
CA GLN A 116 -4.39 21.23 11.09
C GLN A 116 -3.07 20.81 10.44
N GLN A 117 -2.20 20.12 11.18
CA GLN A 117 -0.93 19.63 10.65
C GLN A 117 -1.13 18.63 9.50
N ALA A 118 -2.18 17.80 9.52
CA ALA A 118 -2.50 16.90 8.42
C ALA A 118 -2.88 17.67 7.16
N GLU A 119 -3.60 18.77 7.28
CA GLU A 119 -3.98 19.62 6.15
C GLU A 119 -2.77 20.29 5.49
N GLU A 120 -1.76 20.63 6.29
CA GLU A 120 -0.49 21.23 5.84
C GLU A 120 0.56 20.18 5.41
N SER A 121 0.31 18.89 5.64
CA SER A 121 1.27 17.82 5.35
C SER A 121 1.17 17.34 3.90
N PRO A 122 2.29 16.87 3.31
CA PRO A 122 2.27 16.23 2.00
C PRO A 122 1.18 15.14 1.92
N GLY A 123 0.40 15.13 0.83
CA GLY A 123 -0.70 14.18 0.66
C GLY A 123 -1.88 14.35 1.61
N GLN A 124 -1.90 15.43 2.40
CA GLN A 124 -2.88 15.69 3.44
C GLN A 124 -2.96 14.56 4.49
N LEU A 125 -1.80 13.99 4.84
CA LEU A 125 -1.67 12.81 5.67
C LEU A 125 -0.65 13.02 6.80
N LEU A 126 -1.00 12.56 8.00
CA LEU A 126 -0.06 12.35 9.11
C LEU A 126 -0.02 10.88 9.51
N VAL A 127 1.17 10.40 9.83
CA VAL A 127 1.37 9.14 10.55
C VAL A 127 1.46 9.44 12.04
N VAL A 128 0.61 8.78 12.82
CA VAL A 128 0.55 8.91 14.27
C VAL A 128 1.30 7.74 14.89
N THR A 129 2.22 8.05 15.80
CA THR A 129 3.08 7.06 16.45
C THR A 129 2.94 7.07 17.96
N THR A 130 3.42 6.00 18.59
CA THR A 130 3.69 5.96 20.02
C THR A 130 5.00 5.22 20.19
N GLN A 131 6.00 5.85 20.82
CA GLN A 131 7.34 5.26 20.97
C GLN A 131 7.96 4.82 19.63
N GLY A 132 7.74 5.60 18.57
CA GLY A 132 8.28 5.32 17.23
C GLY A 132 7.55 4.22 16.44
N GLN A 133 6.51 3.60 17.00
CA GLN A 133 5.66 2.62 16.33
C GLN A 133 4.42 3.29 15.76
N CYS A 134 4.04 2.97 14.52
CA CYS A 134 2.80 3.48 13.91
C CYS A 134 1.56 2.91 14.63
N VAL A 135 0.69 3.78 15.11
CA VAL A 135 -0.57 3.42 15.78
C VAL A 135 -1.80 3.87 14.99
N GLY A 136 -1.61 4.69 13.95
CA GLY A 136 -2.70 5.15 13.10
C GLY A 136 -2.26 6.23 12.13
N ILE A 137 -3.21 6.69 11.32
CA ILE A 137 -3.03 7.86 10.45
C ILE A 137 -4.13 8.88 10.66
N ILE A 138 -3.87 10.12 10.23
CA ILE A 138 -4.90 11.15 10.07
C ILE A 138 -4.81 11.64 8.63
N SER A 139 -5.85 11.35 7.83
CA SER A 139 -6.00 11.85 6.47
C SER A 139 -7.09 12.92 6.41
N LYS A 140 -6.83 13.95 5.59
CA LYS A 140 -7.78 15.00 5.20
C LYS A 140 -8.14 14.94 3.71
N ARG A 141 -7.54 14.00 2.97
CA ARG A 141 -7.85 13.79 1.56
C ARG A 141 -9.32 13.39 1.42
N SER A 142 -9.95 13.80 0.31
CA SER A 142 -11.32 13.37 -0.04
C SER A 142 -11.30 12.06 -0.83
N ARG A 143 -12.33 11.23 -0.62
CA ARG A 143 -12.43 9.88 -1.20
C ARG A 143 -13.01 9.92 -2.62
N SER A 144 -12.35 9.28 -3.59
CA SER A 144 -12.80 9.16 -5.00
C SER A 144 -12.69 7.72 -5.54
N PHE A 145 -13.18 6.70 -4.81
CA PHE A 145 -12.60 5.36 -4.96
C PHE A 145 -13.46 4.24 -5.58
N ALA A 146 -14.74 4.43 -5.93
CA ALA A 146 -15.58 3.30 -6.35
C ALA A 146 -14.99 2.49 -7.54
N MET A 147 -14.17 3.11 -8.41
CA MET A 147 -13.57 2.46 -9.58
C MET A 147 -12.21 1.78 -9.32
N ALA A 148 -11.52 2.09 -8.22
CA ALA A 148 -10.16 1.59 -7.99
C ALA A 148 -10.11 0.20 -7.36
N THR A 149 -11.04 -0.13 -6.44
CA THR A 149 -11.12 -1.44 -5.76
C THR A 149 -11.26 -2.60 -6.75
N LEU A 150 -12.19 -2.49 -7.72
CA LEU A 150 -12.44 -3.56 -8.69
C LEU A 150 -11.25 -3.81 -9.62
N SER A 151 -10.48 -2.76 -9.93
CA SER A 151 -9.29 -2.87 -10.76
C SER A 151 -8.16 -3.61 -10.03
N LEU A 152 -7.92 -3.30 -8.75
CA LEU A 152 -6.88 -3.95 -7.97
C LEU A 152 -7.18 -5.43 -7.70
N LEU A 153 -8.43 -5.77 -7.41
CA LEU A 153 -8.83 -7.17 -7.23
C LEU A 153 -8.58 -7.99 -8.52
N LYS A 154 -8.95 -7.45 -9.68
CA LYS A 154 -8.64 -8.09 -10.98
C LYS A 154 -7.14 -8.27 -11.19
N MET A 155 -6.34 -7.28 -10.86
CA MET A 155 -4.88 -7.37 -10.97
C MET A 155 -4.31 -8.51 -10.10
N ILE A 156 -4.82 -8.69 -8.87
CA ILE A 156 -4.43 -9.81 -7.99
C ILE A 156 -4.85 -11.16 -8.59
N GLU A 157 -6.07 -11.26 -9.12
CA GLU A 157 -6.58 -12.51 -9.73
C GLU A 157 -5.79 -12.90 -10.98
N GLU A 158 -5.47 -11.94 -11.86
CA GLU A 158 -4.67 -12.16 -13.06
C GLU A 158 -3.25 -12.58 -12.72
N ASP A 159 -2.67 -11.96 -11.70
CA ASP A 159 -1.35 -12.28 -11.19
C ASP A 159 -1.29 -13.70 -10.59
N ALA A 160 -2.28 -14.10 -9.80
CA ALA A 160 -2.40 -15.46 -9.27
C ALA A 160 -2.54 -16.53 -10.38
N LYS A 161 -3.26 -16.21 -11.46
CA LYS A 161 -3.37 -17.07 -12.65
C LYS A 161 -2.02 -17.25 -13.36
N LYS A 162 -1.24 -16.17 -13.49
CA LYS A 162 0.11 -16.21 -14.10
C LYS A 162 1.09 -17.05 -13.27
N GLN A 163 1.05 -16.92 -11.94
CA GLN A 163 1.88 -17.76 -11.07
C GLN A 163 1.51 -19.24 -11.18
N SER A 164 0.22 -19.55 -11.22
CA SER A 164 -0.25 -20.93 -11.32
C SER A 164 0.18 -21.58 -12.64
N SER A 165 0.08 -20.87 -13.77
CA SER A 165 0.49 -21.40 -15.09
C SER A 165 2.00 -21.54 -15.28
N ALA A 166 2.80 -20.69 -14.63
CA ALA A 166 4.26 -20.81 -14.61
C ALA A 166 4.72 -22.08 -13.86
N THR A 167 4.05 -22.44 -12.77
CA THR A 167 4.35 -23.64 -11.97
C THR A 167 4.03 -24.94 -12.73
N VAL A 168 2.91 -25.02 -13.45
CA VAL A 168 2.56 -26.23 -14.23
C VAL A 168 3.53 -26.46 -15.41
N SER A 169 4.11 -25.38 -15.94
CA SER A 169 5.06 -25.44 -17.06
C SER A 169 6.47 -25.89 -16.62
N ALA A 170 6.85 -25.66 -15.36
CA ALA A 170 8.13 -26.09 -14.82
C ALA A 170 8.18 -27.60 -14.50
N ASP A 171 7.07 -28.17 -14.01
CA ASP A 171 6.98 -29.61 -13.71
C ASP A 171 6.79 -30.51 -14.94
N SER A 172 6.45 -29.93 -16.10
CA SER A 172 6.28 -30.69 -17.35
C SER A 172 7.61 -30.97 -18.08
N LYS A 173 8.76 -30.62 -17.50
CA LYS A 173 10.11 -30.88 -18.03
C LYS A 173 10.81 -32.05 -17.31
N VAL A 174 10.06 -33.10 -16.95
CA VAL A 174 10.64 -34.38 -16.54
C VAL A 174 10.92 -35.23 -17.79
N ILE A 175 12.20 -35.57 -17.94
CA ILE A 175 12.87 -36.26 -19.05
C ILE A 175 12.23 -37.64 -19.30
N PRO A 176 11.86 -38.04 -20.53
CA PRO A 176 11.72 -39.45 -20.84
C PRO A 176 13.12 -40.06 -21.01
N GLU A 177 13.35 -40.99 -20.10
CA GLU A 177 14.42 -41.97 -19.96
C GLU A 177 14.93 -42.54 -21.28
N GLN A 178 16.25 -42.76 -21.33
CA GLN A 178 16.93 -43.48 -22.39
C GLN A 178 16.35 -44.88 -22.58
N ASP A 179 16.04 -45.24 -23.82
CA ASP A 179 16.01 -46.65 -24.21
C ASP A 179 17.06 -46.90 -25.30
N SER A 180 18.20 -47.41 -24.83
CA SER A 180 19.28 -47.94 -25.66
C SER A 180 19.76 -49.22 -24.99
N LYS A 181 19.28 -50.36 -25.50
CA LYS A 181 19.94 -51.68 -25.57
C LYS A 181 18.96 -52.63 -26.30
N LYS A 182 19.16 -52.95 -27.57
CA LYS A 182 20.10 -53.96 -28.09
C LYS A 182 19.87 -55.35 -27.46
N ASN A 183 19.03 -56.15 -28.11
CA ASN A 183 19.37 -57.49 -28.62
C ASN A 183 18.27 -58.03 -29.52
#